data_AF-A0ABD6ER68-F1
#
_entry.id   AF-A0ABD6ER68-F1
#
_cell.length_a   1.000
_cell.length_b   1.000
_cell.length_c   1.000
_cell.angle_alpha   90.00
_cell.angle_beta   90.00
_cell.angle_gamma   90.00
#
_symmetry.space_group_name_H-M   'P 1'
#
loop_
_entity.id
_entity.type
_entity.pdbx_description
1 polymer ?
#
loop_
_entity_poly.entity_id
_entity_poly.type
_entity_poly.pdbx_seq_one_letter_code
_entity_poly.pdbx_strand_id
1 'polypeptide(L)'
;MAPKTFPFGMDSLAKALALLVSKYTSDSITAALAKQHDGLIAKVDQLIAVTSSQSSVISSTHEQSAHPIISNSALYSTVARVVYTDATVLQEKARSAVFIGVPHASTKDATAKEDSSIVAEVIRQSDNRELLDALEAGNISTKRHPSY
;
A
#
# COMPACT_ATOMS: atom_id res chain seq x y z
N MET A 1 -22.24 -69.93 38.70
CA MET A 1 -21.30 -69.28 37.76
C MET A 1 -21.73 -67.83 37.61
N ALA A 2 -21.05 -66.90 38.27
CA ALA A 2 -21.35 -65.47 38.14
C ALA A 2 -20.65 -64.91 36.87
N PRO A 3 -21.31 -64.03 36.09
CA PRO A 3 -20.72 -63.45 34.91
C PRO A 3 -19.65 -62.43 35.32
N LYS A 4 -18.42 -62.61 34.84
CA LYS A 4 -17.33 -61.65 35.00
C LYS A 4 -17.66 -60.41 34.16
N THR A 5 -18.13 -59.36 34.79
CA THR A 5 -18.26 -58.03 34.18
C THR A 5 -16.86 -57.46 33.96
N PHE A 6 -16.49 -57.24 32.69
CA PHE A 6 -15.28 -56.52 32.33
C PHE A 6 -15.30 -55.10 32.93
N PRO A 7 -14.21 -54.61 33.54
CA PRO A 7 -14.22 -53.37 34.33
C PRO A 7 -14.08 -52.09 33.48
N PHE A 8 -14.24 -52.15 32.16
CA PHE A 8 -14.08 -51.00 31.28
C PHE A 8 -15.43 -50.36 30.95
N GLY A 9 -15.79 -49.34 31.73
CA GLY A 9 -16.93 -48.47 31.40
C GLY A 9 -16.63 -47.63 30.16
N MET A 10 -17.61 -47.49 29.25
CA MET A 10 -17.51 -46.67 28.03
C MET A 10 -17.04 -45.23 28.31
N ASP A 11 -17.34 -44.70 29.49
CA ASP A 11 -16.93 -43.36 29.93
C ASP A 11 -15.41 -43.22 30.12
N SER A 12 -14.72 -44.31 30.50
CA SER A 12 -13.27 -44.34 30.64
C SER A 12 -12.59 -44.30 29.28
N LEU A 13 -13.14 -45.04 28.31
CA LEU A 13 -12.66 -45.02 26.93
C LEU A 13 -12.89 -43.65 26.28
N ALA A 14 -14.06 -43.05 26.48
CA ALA A 14 -14.39 -41.72 25.96
C ALA A 14 -13.44 -40.64 26.51
N LYS A 15 -13.12 -40.68 27.81
CA LYS A 15 -12.14 -39.77 28.43
C LYS A 15 -10.72 -39.97 27.88
N ALA A 16 -10.29 -41.21 27.67
CA ALA A 16 -8.98 -41.50 27.10
C ALA A 16 -8.86 -41.00 25.65
N LEU A 17 -9.91 -41.19 24.85
CA LEU A 17 -9.98 -40.66 23.48
C LEU A 17 -9.98 -39.12 23.45
N ALA A 18 -10.76 -38.48 24.33
CA ALA A 18 -10.79 -37.02 24.43
C ALA A 18 -9.42 -36.43 24.80
N LEU A 19 -8.71 -37.05 25.75
CA LEU A 19 -7.35 -36.67 26.14
C LEU A 19 -6.37 -36.85 24.98
N LEU A 20 -6.46 -37.96 24.24
CA LEU A 20 -5.57 -38.24 23.12
C LEU A 20 -5.78 -37.24 21.97
N VAL A 21 -7.04 -36.96 21.63
CA VAL A 21 -7.39 -35.97 20.59
C VAL A 21 -6.95 -34.58 21.03
N SER A 22 -7.26 -34.16 22.27
CA SER A 22 -6.86 -32.85 22.80
C SER A 22 -5.34 -32.66 22.76
N LYS A 23 -4.58 -33.68 23.15
CA LYS A 23 -3.12 -33.65 23.13
C LYS A 23 -2.61 -33.53 21.69
N TYR A 24 -3.09 -34.39 20.80
CA TYR A 24 -2.72 -34.37 19.39
C TYR A 24 -3.02 -33.03 18.72
N THR A 25 -4.21 -32.46 18.97
CA THR A 25 -4.59 -31.16 18.42
C THR A 25 -3.74 -30.02 18.98
N SER A 26 -3.43 -30.05 20.28
CA SER A 26 -2.58 -29.02 20.91
C SER A 26 -1.16 -29.06 20.33
N ASP A 27 -0.58 -30.25 20.22
CA ASP A 27 0.78 -30.42 19.68
C ASP A 27 0.83 -30.03 18.19
N SER A 28 -0.20 -30.39 17.42
CA SER A 28 -0.31 -30.04 16.00
C SER A 28 -0.43 -28.53 15.78
N ILE A 29 -1.28 -27.84 16.56
CA ILE A 29 -1.45 -26.39 16.48
C ILE A 29 -0.17 -25.68 16.91
N THR A 30 0.46 -26.14 17.98
CA THR A 30 1.72 -25.56 18.48
C THR A 30 2.84 -25.68 17.44
N ALA A 31 2.99 -26.85 16.82
CA ALA A 31 3.97 -27.08 15.77
C ALA A 31 3.70 -26.22 14.52
N ALA A 32 2.44 -26.09 14.12
CA ALA A 32 2.05 -25.25 12.99
C ALA A 32 2.35 -23.76 13.25
N LEU A 33 2.03 -23.28 14.46
CA LEU A 33 2.29 -21.90 14.85
C LEU A 33 3.78 -21.59 14.97
N ALA A 34 4.56 -22.50 15.56
CA ALA A 34 6.02 -22.38 15.63
C ALA A 34 6.63 -22.29 14.23
N LYS A 35 6.21 -23.13 13.30
CA LYS A 35 6.67 -23.10 11.90
C LYS A 35 6.33 -21.79 11.19
N GLN A 36 5.14 -21.24 11.44
CA GLN A 36 4.74 -19.93 10.88
C GLN A 36 5.57 -18.79 11.50
N HIS A 37 5.83 -18.86 12.81
CA HIS A 37 6.64 -17.89 13.53
C HIS A 37 8.09 -17.87 13.03
N ASP A 38 8.71 -19.04 12.88
CA ASP A 38 10.07 -19.18 12.33
C ASP A 38 10.16 -18.68 10.89
N GLY A 39 9.14 -18.98 10.07
CA GLY A 39 9.04 -18.47 8.71
C GLY A 39 8.89 -16.95 8.63
N LEU A 40 8.18 -16.35 9.60
CA LEU A 40 8.05 -14.91 9.72
C LEU A 40 9.37 -14.27 10.15
N ILE A 41 10.05 -14.83 11.16
CA ILE A 41 11.37 -14.37 11.59
C ILE A 41 12.36 -14.41 10.42
N ALA A 42 12.42 -15.51 9.68
CA ALA A 42 13.31 -15.64 8.53
C ALA A 42 13.04 -14.58 7.43
N LYS A 43 11.76 -14.25 7.20
CA LYS A 43 11.37 -13.18 6.27
C LYS A 43 11.75 -11.79 6.80
N VAL A 44 11.62 -11.56 8.10
CA VAL A 44 12.05 -10.33 8.76
C VAL A 44 13.56 -10.18 8.70
N ASP A 45 14.32 -11.24 8.95
CA ASP A 45 15.79 -11.23 8.81
C ASP A 45 16.23 -10.98 7.38
N GLN A 46 15.55 -11.56 6.38
CA GLN A 46 15.78 -11.24 4.97
C GLN A 46 15.50 -9.77 4.68
N LEU A 47 14.42 -9.21 5.21
CA LEU A 47 14.09 -7.79 5.03
C LEU A 47 15.16 -6.89 5.68
N ILE A 48 15.60 -7.23 6.89
CA ILE A 48 16.66 -6.51 7.61
C ILE A 48 17.97 -6.60 6.83
N ALA A 49 18.34 -7.77 6.30
CA ALA A 49 19.53 -7.95 5.49
C ALA A 49 19.47 -7.11 4.20
N VAL A 50 18.35 -7.15 3.46
CA VAL A 50 18.16 -6.32 2.26
C VAL A 50 18.25 -4.84 2.59
N THR A 51 17.60 -4.41 3.67
CA THR A 51 17.61 -3.00 4.12
C THR A 51 19.02 -2.58 4.56
N SER A 52 19.75 -3.44 5.27
CA SER A 52 21.10 -3.15 5.75
C SER A 52 22.13 -3.14 4.62
N SER A 53 22.02 -4.05 3.64
CA SER A 53 22.83 -4.02 2.43
C SER A 53 22.57 -2.75 1.62
N GLN A 54 21.31 -2.32 1.50
CA GLN A 54 20.96 -1.03 0.88
C GLN A 54 21.55 0.16 1.67
N SER A 55 21.51 0.12 3.01
CA SER A 55 22.13 1.15 3.85
C SER A 55 23.67 1.17 3.76
N SER A 56 24.32 0.03 3.60
CA SER A 56 25.78 -0.05 3.44
C SER A 56 26.24 0.54 2.11
N VAL A 57 25.46 0.37 1.03
CA VAL A 57 25.73 1.00 -0.27
C VAL A 57 25.63 2.54 -0.18
N ILE A 58 24.73 3.04 0.66
CA ILE A 58 24.57 4.48 0.96
C ILE A 58 25.76 5.00 1.77
N SER A 59 26.25 4.26 2.78
CA SER A 59 27.40 4.71 3.58
C SER A 59 28.73 4.67 2.83
N SER A 60 28.95 3.70 1.93
CA SER A 60 30.18 3.63 1.11
C SER A 60 30.26 4.69 0.00
N THR A 61 29.20 5.47 -0.24
CA THR A 61 29.20 6.61 -1.17
C THR A 61 29.30 7.96 -0.49
N HIS A 62 29.36 8.02 0.85
CA HIS A 62 29.40 9.28 1.58
C HIS A 62 30.82 9.86 1.81
N GLU A 63 31.88 9.05 1.71
CA GLU A 63 33.24 9.48 2.10
C GLU A 63 34.09 10.12 0.98
N GLN A 64 33.60 10.23 -0.27
CA GLN A 64 34.39 10.91 -1.31
C GLN A 64 33.51 11.68 -2.30
N SER A 65 33.99 12.88 -2.64
CA SER A 65 33.49 13.80 -3.66
C SER A 65 32.35 14.73 -3.22
N ALA A 66 32.76 15.94 -2.85
CA ALA A 66 32.00 17.16 -3.13
C ALA A 66 31.67 17.21 -4.63
N HIS A 67 30.51 16.70 -5.03
CA HIS A 67 29.69 17.02 -6.22
C HIS A 67 28.61 15.92 -6.34
N PRO A 68 27.31 16.26 -6.47
CA PRO A 68 26.23 15.29 -6.40
C PRO A 68 26.16 14.52 -7.73
N ILE A 69 26.82 13.36 -7.80
CA ILE A 69 26.67 12.43 -8.92
C ILE A 69 25.42 11.57 -8.68
N ILE A 70 24.43 11.90 -9.50
CA ILE A 70 23.22 11.17 -9.86
C ILE A 70 23.46 9.65 -9.82
N SER A 71 22.92 8.97 -8.82
CA SER A 71 22.60 7.53 -8.90
C SER A 71 21.46 7.22 -7.92
N ASN A 72 20.38 6.67 -8.47
CA ASN A 72 19.09 6.33 -7.85
C ASN A 72 18.13 7.50 -7.55
N SER A 73 17.99 8.45 -8.49
CA SER A 73 16.98 9.52 -8.44
C SER A 73 15.55 9.01 -8.21
N ALA A 74 15.18 7.85 -8.76
CA ALA A 74 13.86 7.26 -8.59
C ALA A 74 13.60 6.80 -7.14
N LEU A 75 14.57 6.13 -6.51
CA LEU A 75 14.43 5.62 -5.14
C LEU A 75 14.50 6.75 -4.12
N TYR A 76 15.46 7.68 -4.26
CA TYR A 76 15.50 8.86 -3.40
C TYR A 76 14.25 9.72 -3.56
N SER A 77 13.75 9.95 -4.78
CA SER A 77 12.52 10.72 -4.97
C SER A 77 11.28 10.00 -4.42
N THR A 78 11.25 8.67 -4.45
CA THR A 78 10.15 7.89 -3.88
C THR A 78 10.17 7.96 -2.36
N VAL A 79 11.34 7.72 -1.75
CA VAL A 79 11.51 7.84 -0.29
C VAL A 79 11.26 9.27 0.17
N ALA A 80 11.79 10.28 -0.52
CA ALA A 80 11.54 11.67 -0.19
C ALA A 80 10.05 12.04 -0.34
N ARG A 81 9.37 11.55 -1.39
CA ARG A 81 7.91 11.75 -1.52
C ARG A 81 7.14 11.08 -0.38
N VAL A 82 7.47 9.85 -0.02
CA VAL A 82 6.76 9.10 1.04
C VAL A 82 7.05 9.66 2.43
N VAL A 83 8.29 10.07 2.71
CA VAL A 83 8.71 10.57 4.03
C VAL A 83 8.31 12.03 4.26
N TYR A 84 8.36 12.88 3.21
CA TYR A 84 8.12 14.32 3.35
C TYR A 84 6.78 14.81 2.83
N THR A 85 6.00 13.96 2.14
CA THR A 85 4.68 14.37 1.61
C THR A 85 3.59 13.66 2.39
N ASP A 86 2.71 14.45 3.00
CA ASP A 86 1.50 13.95 3.66
C ASP A 86 0.67 13.10 2.68
N ALA A 87 0.16 11.97 3.16
CA ALA A 87 -0.70 11.08 2.39
C ALA A 87 -1.93 11.80 1.82
N THR A 88 -2.44 12.81 2.53
CA THR A 88 -3.55 13.65 2.09
C THR A 88 -3.21 14.45 0.82
N VAL A 89 -1.99 15.02 0.76
CA VAL A 89 -1.50 15.77 -0.40
C VAL A 89 -1.30 14.85 -1.61
N LEU A 90 -0.81 13.62 -1.37
CA LEU A 90 -0.68 12.63 -2.44
C LEU A 90 -2.05 12.22 -3.00
N GLN A 91 -3.04 12.06 -2.13
CA GLN A 91 -4.40 11.71 -2.54
C GLN A 91 -5.07 12.84 -3.33
N GLU A 92 -4.87 14.10 -2.94
CA GLU A 92 -5.36 15.27 -3.69
C GLU A 92 -4.73 15.32 -5.08
N LYS A 93 -3.41 15.12 -5.17
CA LYS A 93 -2.69 15.09 -6.46
C LYS A 93 -3.13 13.94 -7.36
N ALA A 94 -3.42 12.76 -6.80
CA ALA A 94 -3.88 11.62 -7.58
C ALA A 94 -5.26 11.86 -8.23
N ARG A 95 -6.06 12.77 -7.67
CA ARG A 95 -7.38 13.17 -8.21
C ARG A 95 -7.32 14.37 -9.16
N SER A 96 -6.13 14.93 -9.37
CA SER A 96 -5.93 16.16 -10.13
C SER A 96 -5.23 15.90 -11.46
N ALA A 97 -5.66 16.59 -12.52
CA ALA A 97 -4.97 16.64 -13.79
C ALA A 97 -4.38 18.05 -14.02
N VAL A 98 -3.24 18.13 -14.70
CA VAL A 98 -2.56 19.41 -14.98
C VAL A 98 -2.41 19.58 -16.48
N PHE A 99 -2.89 20.71 -16.99
CA PHE A 99 -2.66 21.16 -18.36
C PHE A 99 -1.51 22.17 -18.36
N ILE A 100 -0.46 21.88 -19.14
CA ILE A 100 0.74 22.72 -19.24
C ILE A 100 0.75 23.39 -20.61
N GLY A 101 1.12 24.68 -20.66
CA GLY A 101 1.25 25.41 -21.92
C GLY A 101 -0.05 26.02 -22.45
N VAL A 102 -1.12 26.05 -21.65
CA VAL A 102 -2.36 26.74 -22.02
C VAL A 102 -2.15 28.25 -21.86
N PRO A 103 -2.22 29.06 -22.93
CA PRO A 103 -2.04 30.50 -22.83
C PRO A 103 -3.16 31.15 -22.02
N HIS A 104 -2.91 32.37 -21.55
CA HIS A 104 -3.95 33.19 -20.94
C HIS A 104 -4.70 33.98 -22.02
N ALA A 105 -6.01 34.10 -21.85
CA ALA A 105 -6.82 34.97 -22.68
C ALA A 105 -6.62 36.45 -22.26
N SER A 106 -7.22 37.36 -23.02
CA SER A 106 -7.10 38.81 -22.79
C SER A 106 -7.64 39.27 -21.44
N THR A 107 -8.53 38.50 -20.80
CA THR A 107 -9.11 38.80 -19.48
C THR A 107 -9.14 37.55 -18.59
N LYS A 108 -9.25 37.76 -17.27
CA LYS A 108 -9.39 36.66 -16.28
C LYS A 108 -10.63 35.82 -16.55
N ASP A 109 -11.78 36.45 -16.82
CA ASP A 109 -13.05 35.76 -17.11
C ASP A 109 -12.99 34.96 -18.41
N ALA A 110 -12.37 35.52 -19.46
CA ALA A 110 -12.17 34.81 -20.72
C ALA A 110 -11.28 33.58 -20.52
N THR A 111 -10.23 33.71 -19.70
CA THR A 111 -9.34 32.60 -19.36
C THR A 111 -10.09 31.50 -18.60
N ALA A 112 -10.89 31.85 -17.59
CA ALA A 112 -11.66 30.89 -16.82
C ALA A 112 -12.70 30.13 -17.68
N LYS A 113 -13.33 30.83 -18.64
CA LYS A 113 -14.25 30.22 -19.60
C LYS A 113 -13.52 29.27 -20.55
N GLU A 114 -12.36 29.67 -21.07
CA GLU A 114 -11.53 28.84 -21.93
C GLU A 114 -11.04 27.59 -21.20
N ASP A 115 -10.53 27.73 -19.97
CA ASP A 115 -10.09 26.62 -19.14
C ASP A 115 -11.22 25.61 -18.89
N SER A 116 -12.42 26.10 -18.58
CA SER A 116 -13.61 25.26 -18.38
C SER A 116 -14.01 24.53 -19.67
N SER A 117 -13.90 25.21 -20.82
CA SER A 117 -14.19 24.61 -22.13
C SER A 117 -13.20 23.52 -22.50
N ILE A 118 -11.90 23.75 -22.26
CA ILE A 118 -10.84 22.76 -22.52
C ILE A 118 -11.07 21.51 -21.65
N VAL A 119 -11.33 21.69 -20.36
CA VAL A 119 -11.58 20.58 -19.44
C VAL A 119 -12.82 19.78 -19.85
N ALA A 120 -13.92 20.48 -20.18
CA ALA A 120 -15.14 19.81 -20.65
C ALA A 120 -14.92 19.03 -21.96
N GLU A 121 -14.11 19.55 -22.88
CA GLU A 121 -13.76 18.86 -24.12
C GLU A 121 -12.92 17.61 -23.86
N VAL A 122 -11.87 17.71 -23.04
CA VAL A 122 -10.99 16.58 -22.70
C VAL A 122 -11.77 15.46 -22.00
N ILE A 123 -12.66 15.82 -21.07
CA ILE A 123 -13.52 14.83 -20.40
C ILE A 123 -14.43 14.13 -21.41
N ARG A 124 -15.08 14.89 -22.32
CA ARG A 124 -15.93 14.30 -23.36
C ARG A 124 -15.18 13.39 -24.32
N GLN A 125 -13.93 13.73 -24.66
CA GLN A 125 -13.07 12.89 -25.50
C GLN A 125 -12.53 11.65 -24.79
N SER A 126 -12.48 11.66 -23.45
CA SER A 126 -11.97 10.52 -22.68
C SER A 126 -12.90 9.30 -22.67
N ASP A 127 -14.18 9.48 -23.04
CA ASP A 127 -15.25 8.48 -22.95
C ASP A 127 -15.35 7.78 -21.57
N ASN A 128 -14.85 8.44 -20.53
CA ASN A 128 -14.90 7.94 -19.16
C ASN A 128 -16.21 8.38 -18.49
N ARG A 129 -17.10 7.42 -18.25
CA ARG A 129 -18.43 7.69 -17.70
C ARG A 129 -18.40 8.36 -16.33
N GLU A 130 -17.46 8.01 -15.45
CA GLU A 130 -17.35 8.64 -14.13
C GLU A 130 -16.99 10.14 -14.23
N LEU A 131 -16.13 10.49 -15.19
CA LEU A 131 -15.75 11.88 -15.43
C LEU A 131 -16.87 12.67 -16.11
N LEU A 132 -17.61 12.03 -17.01
CA LEU A 132 -18.81 12.62 -17.64
C LEU A 132 -19.88 12.94 -16.59
N ASP A 133 -20.21 11.98 -15.73
CA ASP A 133 -21.20 12.15 -14.66
C ASP A 133 -20.74 13.25 -13.68
N ALA A 134 -19.45 13.29 -13.33
CA ALA A 134 -18.89 14.33 -12.47
C ALA A 134 -18.93 15.72 -13.12
N LEU A 135 -18.73 15.81 -14.44
CA LEU A 135 -18.83 17.06 -15.20
C LEU A 135 -20.27 17.57 -15.22
N GLU A 136 -21.25 16.70 -15.48
CA GLU A 136 -22.68 17.04 -15.48
C GLU A 136 -23.19 17.44 -14.08
N ALA A 137 -22.67 16.78 -13.03
CA ALA A 137 -22.97 17.12 -11.64
C ALA A 137 -22.29 18.41 -11.15
N GLY A 138 -21.38 19.01 -11.94
CA GLY A 138 -20.63 20.20 -11.54
C GLY A 138 -19.54 19.94 -10.49
N ASN A 139 -19.08 18.69 -10.34
CA ASN A 139 -18.07 18.27 -9.37
C ASN A 139 -16.63 18.43 -9.88
N ILE A 140 -16.44 19.04 -11.04
CA ILE A 140 -15.12 19.31 -11.63
C ILE A 140 -14.77 20.78 -11.43
N SER A 141 -13.66 21.04 -10.74
CA SER A 141 -13.13 22.39 -10.52
C SER A 141 -11.82 22.61 -11.29
N THR A 142 -11.58 23.83 -11.75
CA THR A 142 -10.33 24.23 -12.41
C THR A 142 -9.64 25.34 -11.63
N LYS A 143 -8.31 25.31 -11.59
CA LYS A 143 -7.48 26.36 -10.99
C LYS A 143 -6.20 26.54 -11.80
N ARG A 144 -5.74 27.79 -11.94
CA ARG A 144 -4.42 28.09 -12.55
C ARG A 144 -3.34 28.27 -11.48
N HIS A 145 -2.11 27.94 -11.88
CA HIS A 145 -0.91 28.22 -11.09
C HIS A 145 0.09 28.99 -11.98
N PRO A 146 0.66 30.12 -11.50
CA PRO A 146 0.35 30.80 -10.25
C PRO A 146 -1.08 31.33 -10.19
N SER A 147 -1.62 31.48 -8.99
CA SER A 147 -2.96 32.04 -8.76
C SER A 147 -2.97 33.53 -9.09
N TYR A 148 -4.09 33.99 -9.65
CA TYR A 148 -4.36 35.36 -10.06
C TYR A 148 -4.87 36.28 -8.95
#